data_AF-K3X363-F1
#
_entry.id   AF-K3X363-F1
#
_cell.length_a   1.000
_cell.length_b   1.000
_cell.length_c   1.000
_cell.angle_alpha   90.00
_cell.angle_beta   90.00
_cell.angle_gamma   90.00
#
_symmetry.space_group_name_H-M   'P 1'
#
loop_
_entity.id
_entity.type
_entity.pdbx_description
1 polymer ?
#
loop_
_entity_poly.entity_id
_entity_poly.type
_entity_poly.pdbx_seq_one_letter_code
_entity_poly.pdbx_strand_id
1 'polypeptide(L)'
;MAAASLYLKPLAREAHIQRVVALETASYPADEAASETQIRFRQEHAGAFFQAAFLPSAEGAQDDEKDALVGFVNGTLSASDELEEHSMSDHAPSGTTLCIHSVAVDAAYRRQGLAKVMLKQYMRDIVEQQHQVKRIALIAKAYLVGFYVSCGFAVTKLSPVVHGKDPWFELALDCVAARQLRVAQVDAFSSEIFQGNPAAVVVMPPSEFHKPTVTQWMQSMAKENNLSETAYVARRPSTGDIVEYDLRWFTPGTEVPLCGHATLASAFVLYEDGHVPPTSTIHFHTLSGVLMCTLEKTVTSNGNETKLIQMEFPLISLHPVAENITTEALASALGISPNNIVEMKQTPTTHLLVRTDPSAFASLELDFQKLGAVEASGIMVTAESLDKSSGVDFQSRYFGPRVGVNEDPVTGSAHCALATYWSEQLQKKHLYAEQACPARGGFLTLELLEDRPGRLLIKGEAIISLRGVLYSRP
;
A
#
# COMPACT_ATOMS: atom_id res chain seq x y z
N MET A 1 23.06 6.94 -4.27
CA MET A 1 23.61 6.83 -2.91
C MET A 1 22.44 6.79 -1.96
N ALA A 2 22.28 5.70 -1.21
CA ALA A 2 21.25 5.59 -0.19
C ALA A 2 21.33 6.82 0.72
N ALA A 3 20.25 7.56 0.85
CA ALA A 3 20.17 8.57 1.89
C ALA A 3 20.42 7.82 3.21
N ALA A 4 21.58 8.04 3.83
CA ALA A 4 21.81 7.58 5.19
C ALA A 4 20.59 8.00 6.02
N SER A 5 20.08 7.07 6.84
CA SER A 5 18.79 7.16 7.51
C SER A 5 18.70 8.39 8.42
N LEU A 6 18.37 9.54 7.84
CA LEU A 6 18.21 10.79 8.56
C LEU A 6 17.11 10.60 9.60
N TYR A 7 17.40 10.95 10.84
CA TYR A 7 16.42 10.92 11.93
C TYR A 7 16.28 12.29 12.58
N LEU A 8 15.10 12.54 13.13
CA LEU A 8 14.76 13.78 13.82
C LEU A 8 14.69 13.53 15.33
N LYS A 9 15.15 14.50 16.11
CA LYS A 9 14.95 14.51 17.57
C LYS A 9 14.80 15.92 18.11
N PRO A 10 14.13 16.06 19.28
CA PRO A 10 14.06 17.34 19.98
C PRO A 10 15.46 17.89 20.30
N LEU A 11 15.58 19.21 20.22
CA LEU A 11 16.81 19.91 20.54
C LEU A 11 16.98 20.03 22.07
N ALA A 12 17.89 19.26 22.66
CA ALA A 12 18.06 19.21 24.13
C ALA A 12 19.46 19.58 24.64
N ARG A 13 20.53 19.32 23.87
CA ARG A 13 21.92 19.55 24.32
C ARG A 13 22.41 20.94 23.96
N GLU A 14 23.11 21.58 24.89
CA GLU A 14 23.67 22.92 24.70
C GLU A 14 24.60 23.02 23.47
N ALA A 15 25.46 22.02 23.24
CA ALA A 15 26.30 21.98 22.05
C ALA A 15 25.49 21.97 20.73
N HIS A 16 24.35 21.29 20.71
CA HIS A 16 23.45 21.27 19.55
C HIS A 16 22.71 22.61 19.39
N ILE A 17 22.31 23.25 20.50
CA ILE A 17 21.69 24.58 20.47
C ILE A 17 22.65 25.58 19.84
N GLN A 18 23.90 25.62 20.30
CA GLN A 18 24.94 26.47 19.70
C GLN A 18 25.16 26.17 18.22
N ARG A 19 25.15 24.89 17.83
CA ARG A 19 25.25 24.50 16.41
C ARG A 19 24.07 25.00 15.59
N VAL A 20 22.85 24.90 16.11
CA VAL A 20 21.63 25.37 15.44
C VAL A 20 21.64 26.90 15.29
N VAL A 21 22.07 27.65 16.30
CA VAL A 21 22.25 29.12 16.21
C VAL A 21 23.25 29.49 15.09
N ALA A 22 24.37 28.77 15.00
CA ALA A 22 25.33 28.97 13.92
C ALA A 22 24.75 28.65 12.54
N LEU A 23 23.94 27.58 12.43
CA LEU A 23 23.27 27.20 11.19
C LEU A 23 22.19 28.21 10.77
N GLU A 24 21.41 28.75 11.71
CA GLU A 24 20.42 29.81 11.46
C GLU A 24 21.12 31.04 10.88
N THR A 25 22.15 31.53 11.56
CA THR A 25 22.93 32.71 11.16
C THR A 25 23.56 32.52 9.77
N ALA A 26 23.98 31.31 9.43
CA ALA A 26 24.56 30.99 8.13
C ALA A 26 23.52 30.74 7.01
N SER A 27 22.25 30.55 7.35
CA SER A 27 21.19 30.18 6.40
C SER A 27 20.29 31.35 5.99
N TYR A 28 20.19 32.38 6.83
CA TYR A 28 19.32 33.54 6.59
C TYR A 28 20.11 34.86 6.62
N PRO A 29 19.67 35.89 5.87
CA PRO A 29 20.14 37.26 6.05
C PRO A 29 20.00 37.74 7.50
N ALA A 30 20.85 38.69 7.92
CA ALA A 30 20.89 39.16 9.32
C ALA A 30 19.58 39.78 9.82
N ASP A 31 18.76 40.33 8.93
CA ASP A 31 17.43 40.87 9.19
C ASP A 31 16.30 39.82 9.19
N GLU A 32 16.59 38.61 8.73
CA GLU A 32 15.65 37.47 8.68
C GLU A 32 16.01 36.36 9.69
N ALA A 33 17.29 36.26 10.10
CA ALA A 33 17.79 35.21 10.99
C ALA A 33 17.29 35.36 12.43
N ALA A 34 16.84 34.27 13.04
CA ALA A 34 16.52 34.28 14.46
C ALA A 34 17.78 34.46 15.33
N SER A 35 17.68 35.34 16.31
CA SER A 35 18.69 35.51 17.37
C SER A 35 18.79 34.27 18.26
N GLU A 36 19.92 34.11 18.97
CA GLU A 36 20.10 33.04 19.96
C GLU A 36 18.97 33.03 21.01
N THR A 37 18.56 34.20 21.48
CA THR A 37 17.44 34.33 22.43
C THR A 37 16.13 33.79 21.87
N GLN A 38 15.83 34.04 20.60
CA GLN A 38 14.64 33.49 19.94
C GLN A 38 14.74 31.98 19.74
N ILE A 39 15.91 31.47 19.35
CA ILE A 39 16.15 30.02 19.22
C ILE A 39 15.92 29.31 20.56
N ARG A 40 16.47 29.86 21.66
CA ARG A 40 16.26 29.32 23.01
C ARG A 40 14.81 29.41 23.45
N PHE A 41 14.16 30.55 23.24
CA PHE A 41 12.73 30.70 23.54
C PHE A 41 11.89 29.62 22.85
N ARG A 42 12.09 29.40 21.54
CA ARG A 42 11.38 28.37 20.78
C ARG A 42 11.72 26.96 21.26
N GLN A 43 12.98 26.69 21.61
CA GLN A 43 13.40 25.39 22.14
C GLN A 43 12.74 25.10 23.51
N GLU A 44 12.67 26.08 24.40
CA GLU A 44 12.09 25.94 25.74
C GLU A 44 10.56 25.89 25.72
N HIS A 45 9.90 26.76 24.96
CA HIS A 45 8.45 26.96 25.01
C HIS A 45 7.70 26.22 23.91
N ALA A 46 8.36 25.92 22.79
CA ALA A 46 7.78 25.26 21.62
C ALA A 46 8.60 24.02 21.21
N GLY A 47 9.29 23.36 22.15
CA GLY A 47 10.20 22.25 21.89
C GLY A 47 9.58 21.06 21.14
N ALA A 48 8.27 20.81 21.30
CA ALA A 48 7.54 19.81 20.53
C ALA A 48 7.57 20.08 19.01
N PHE A 49 7.75 21.35 18.62
CA PHE A 49 7.80 21.83 17.24
C PHE A 49 9.22 22.19 16.79
N PHE A 50 10.24 21.89 17.61
CA PHE A 50 11.66 22.13 17.31
C PHE A 50 12.40 20.81 17.18
N GLN A 51 12.72 20.42 15.95
CA GLN A 51 13.40 19.17 15.65
C GLN A 51 14.74 19.44 14.96
N ALA A 52 15.81 18.81 15.47
CA ALA A 52 17.11 18.78 14.83
C ALA A 52 17.29 17.46 14.08
N ALA A 53 17.94 17.52 12.92
CA ALA A 53 18.14 16.39 12.02
C ALA A 53 19.58 15.89 12.09
N PHE A 54 19.72 14.56 12.18
CA PHE A 54 21.00 13.90 12.39
C PHE A 54 21.24 12.83 11.33
N LEU A 55 22.50 12.68 10.93
CA LEU A 55 22.96 11.51 10.19
C LEU A 55 23.72 10.59 11.15
N PRO A 56 23.36 9.29 11.22
CA PRO A 56 24.04 8.35 12.08
C PRO A 56 25.50 8.17 11.64
N SER A 57 26.40 8.05 12.61
CA SER A 57 27.78 7.61 12.35
C SER A 57 27.79 6.18 11.78
N ALA A 58 28.88 5.78 11.10
CA ALA A 58 28.96 4.51 10.35
C ALA A 58 28.70 3.23 11.18
N GLU A 59 28.59 3.33 12.51
CA GLU A 59 28.33 2.24 13.45
C GLU A 59 26.86 2.13 13.90
N GLY A 60 25.87 2.34 13.02
CA GLY A 60 24.51 1.75 13.11
C GLY A 60 23.60 2.03 14.33
N ALA A 61 24.09 2.59 15.42
CA ALA A 61 23.36 2.97 16.62
C ALA A 61 23.30 4.49 16.71
N GLN A 62 22.11 5.02 17.05
CA GLN A 62 21.94 6.46 17.30
C GLN A 62 22.80 6.83 18.51
N ASP A 63 23.83 7.65 18.27
CA ASP A 63 24.75 8.13 19.31
C ASP A 63 24.79 9.66 19.24
N ASP A 64 24.14 10.27 20.22
CA ASP A 64 24.00 11.71 20.38
C ASP A 64 25.31 12.48 20.46
N GLU A 65 26.46 11.84 20.67
CA GLU A 65 27.80 12.45 20.65
C GLU A 65 28.54 12.30 19.32
N LYS A 66 28.24 11.24 18.57
CA LYS A 66 28.96 10.91 17.33
C LYS A 66 28.18 11.29 16.07
N ASP A 67 26.88 11.45 16.18
CA ASP A 67 26.01 11.72 15.04
C ASP A 67 26.10 13.18 14.59
N ALA A 68 26.14 13.37 13.27
CA ALA A 68 26.30 14.70 12.70
C ALA A 68 24.96 15.44 12.66
N LEU A 69 24.86 16.59 13.33
CA LEU A 69 23.72 17.51 13.18
C LEU A 69 23.82 18.21 11.83
N VAL A 70 22.92 17.87 10.91
CA VAL A 70 22.95 18.33 9.51
C VAL A 70 21.90 19.38 9.16
N GLY A 71 20.90 19.59 10.03
CA GLY A 71 19.86 20.58 9.82
C GLY A 71 18.87 20.65 10.97
N PHE A 72 17.86 21.51 10.85
CA PHE A 72 16.76 21.62 11.80
C PHE A 72 15.52 22.25 11.18
N VAL A 73 14.38 22.03 11.84
CA VAL A 73 13.11 22.72 11.62
C VAL A 73 12.59 23.21 12.96
N ASN A 74 12.17 24.47 13.03
CA ASN A 74 11.49 25.01 14.21
C ASN A 74 10.25 25.83 13.83
N GLY A 75 9.32 25.91 14.77
CA GLY A 75 8.10 26.69 14.63
C GLY A 75 7.44 26.98 15.98
N THR A 76 6.41 27.81 15.97
CA THR A 76 5.55 28.07 17.13
C THR A 76 4.08 27.93 16.75
N LEU A 77 3.22 27.80 17.75
CA LEU A 77 1.79 27.73 17.53
C LEU A 77 1.19 29.13 17.57
N SER A 78 0.27 29.41 16.66
CA SER A 78 -0.59 30.58 16.66
C SER A 78 -2.04 30.17 16.90
N ALA A 79 -2.77 31.04 17.60
CA ALA A 79 -4.22 30.94 17.75
C ALA A 79 -4.98 31.42 16.51
N SER A 80 -4.30 32.17 15.62
CA SER A 80 -4.86 32.64 14.35
C SER A 80 -4.45 31.71 13.20
N ASP A 81 -5.32 31.58 12.21
CA ASP A 81 -5.01 30.93 10.94
C ASP A 81 -4.27 31.88 9.96
N GLU A 82 -4.20 33.17 10.28
CA GLU A 82 -3.45 34.17 9.52
C GLU A 82 -2.01 34.31 10.03
N LEU A 83 -1.06 34.27 9.07
CA LEU A 83 0.33 34.60 9.34
C LEU A 83 0.51 36.12 9.37
N GLU A 84 0.46 36.66 10.58
CA GLU A 84 0.83 38.04 10.90
C GLU A 84 2.21 38.08 11.57
N GLU A 85 2.83 39.26 11.66
CA GLU A 85 4.16 39.44 12.25
C GLU A 85 4.23 38.91 13.71
N HIS A 86 3.15 39.08 14.48
CA HIS A 86 3.04 38.55 15.84
C HIS A 86 2.95 37.01 15.87
N SER A 87 2.34 36.38 14.86
CA SER A 87 2.25 34.92 14.73
C SER A 87 3.64 34.29 14.56
N MET A 88 4.65 35.09 14.19
CA MET A 88 6.03 34.63 14.02
C MET A 88 6.94 34.81 15.24
N SER A 89 6.41 35.45 16.29
CA SER A 89 7.19 35.88 17.45
C SER A 89 6.81 35.14 18.73
N ASP A 90 5.52 34.86 18.92
CA ASP A 90 4.99 34.24 20.14
C ASP A 90 4.67 32.75 19.97
N HIS A 91 4.53 32.06 21.11
CA HIS A 91 4.02 30.69 21.18
C HIS A 91 2.70 30.67 21.96
N ALA A 92 1.60 30.29 21.30
CA ALA A 92 0.31 30.05 21.91
C ALA A 92 0.08 28.54 22.11
N PRO A 93 0.24 27.98 23.33
CA PRO A 93 0.18 26.53 23.55
C PRO A 93 -1.13 25.86 23.09
N SER A 94 -2.24 26.59 23.14
CA SER A 94 -3.57 26.15 22.67
C SER A 94 -3.85 26.46 21.20
N GLY A 95 -2.89 27.01 20.48
CA GLY A 95 -3.02 27.36 19.06
C GLY A 95 -3.17 26.13 18.16
N THR A 96 -3.89 26.30 17.06
CA THR A 96 -4.15 25.21 16.09
C THR A 96 -3.34 25.32 14.81
N THR A 97 -2.61 26.43 14.62
CA THR A 97 -1.78 26.65 13.43
C THR A 97 -0.31 26.68 13.81
N LEU A 98 0.46 25.73 13.27
CA LEU A 98 1.91 25.67 13.42
C LEU A 98 2.57 26.57 12.38
N CYS A 99 3.21 27.64 12.82
CA CYS A 99 3.98 28.55 11.99
C CYS A 99 5.44 28.08 11.97
N ILE A 100 5.92 27.55 10.85
CA ILE A 100 7.33 27.20 10.68
C ILE A 100 8.13 28.47 10.42
N HIS A 101 9.15 28.70 11.23
CA HIS A 101 10.01 29.88 11.14
C HIS A 101 11.29 29.61 10.38
N SER A 102 11.90 28.44 10.60
CA SER A 102 13.18 28.10 9.96
C SER A 102 13.19 26.65 9.49
N VAL A 103 13.64 26.44 8.24
CA VAL A 103 14.04 25.14 7.69
C VAL A 103 15.46 25.28 7.17
N ALA A 104 16.44 24.79 7.93
CA ALA A 104 17.85 24.99 7.61
C ALA A 104 18.59 23.66 7.47
N VAL A 105 19.44 23.58 6.44
CA VAL A 105 20.38 22.47 6.23
C VAL A 105 21.78 23.07 6.08
N ASP A 106 22.73 22.45 6.77
CA ASP A 106 24.14 22.77 6.71
C ASP A 106 24.64 22.78 5.25
N ALA A 107 25.41 23.81 4.90
CA ALA A 107 25.95 24.01 3.57
C ALA A 107 26.68 22.78 3.01
N ALA A 108 27.40 22.03 3.86
CA ALA A 108 28.12 20.82 3.47
C ALA A 108 27.18 19.69 2.98
N TYR A 109 25.91 19.73 3.36
CA TYR A 109 24.92 18.69 3.08
C TYR A 109 23.78 19.14 2.14
N ARG A 110 23.85 20.38 1.64
CA ARG A 110 22.88 20.90 0.67
C ARG A 110 22.97 20.14 -0.66
N ARG A 111 21.87 20.19 -1.43
CA ARG A 111 21.73 19.52 -2.75
C ARG A 111 21.83 17.99 -2.74
N GLN A 112 21.77 17.36 -1.55
CA GLN A 112 21.73 15.90 -1.38
C GLN A 112 20.30 15.38 -1.09
N GLY A 113 19.27 16.23 -1.23
CA GLY A 113 17.87 15.87 -0.96
C GLY A 113 17.47 15.88 0.52
N LEU A 114 18.41 16.07 1.46
CA LEU A 114 18.15 16.00 2.90
C LEU A 114 17.09 16.97 3.40
N ALA A 115 17.04 18.21 2.88
CA ALA A 115 16.01 19.19 3.27
C ALA A 115 14.58 18.65 3.03
N LYS A 116 14.38 17.95 1.91
CA LYS A 116 13.08 17.35 1.55
C LYS A 116 12.75 16.17 2.46
N VAL A 117 13.73 15.32 2.75
CA VAL A 117 13.57 14.18 3.66
C VAL A 117 13.24 14.67 5.07
N MET A 118 14.03 15.62 5.58
CA MET A 118 13.85 16.27 6.89
C MET A 118 12.47 16.90 7.02
N LEU A 119 12.07 17.77 6.09
CA LEU A 119 10.80 18.49 6.18
C LEU A 119 9.60 17.55 6.06
N LYS A 120 9.65 16.55 5.16
CA LYS A 120 8.58 15.55 5.05
C LYS A 120 8.46 14.69 6.30
N GLN A 121 9.57 14.31 6.93
CA GLN A 121 9.55 13.57 8.19
C GLN A 121 8.96 14.43 9.31
N TYR A 122 9.42 15.69 9.44
CA TYR A 122 8.89 16.65 10.42
C TYR A 122 7.37 16.83 10.29
N MET A 123 6.88 17.08 9.08
CA MET A 123 5.45 17.25 8.84
C MET A 123 4.67 15.98 9.18
N ARG A 124 5.19 14.79 8.84
CA ARG A 124 4.56 13.52 9.19
C ARG A 124 4.44 13.37 10.71
N ASP A 125 5.52 13.64 11.45
CA ASP A 125 5.53 13.53 12.91
C ASP A 125 4.53 14.51 13.55
N ILE A 126 4.44 15.75 13.06
CA ILE A 126 3.43 16.73 13.51
C ILE A 126 2.01 16.25 13.20
N VAL A 127 1.77 15.78 11.98
CA VAL A 127 0.45 15.29 11.55
C VAL A 127 0.03 14.08 12.40
N GLU A 128 0.94 13.15 12.71
CA GLU A 128 0.64 11.94 13.46
C GLU A 128 0.53 12.18 14.98
N GLN A 129 1.40 13.02 15.56
CA GLN A 129 1.55 13.12 17.02
C GLN A 129 0.88 14.37 17.62
N GLN A 130 0.74 15.45 16.85
CA GLN A 130 0.24 16.74 17.35
C GLN A 130 -1.17 17.03 16.86
N HIS A 131 -2.16 16.25 17.33
CA HIS A 131 -3.55 16.33 16.85
C HIS A 131 -4.21 17.71 16.99
N GLN A 132 -3.74 18.57 17.91
CA GLN A 132 -4.22 19.94 18.03
C GLN A 132 -3.88 20.82 16.82
N VAL A 133 -2.78 20.49 16.12
CA VAL A 133 -2.36 21.22 14.92
C VAL A 133 -3.29 20.83 13.78
N LYS A 134 -4.08 21.79 13.31
CA LYS A 134 -4.99 21.64 12.17
C LYS A 134 -4.35 22.14 10.87
N ARG A 135 -3.37 23.04 10.97
CA ARG A 135 -2.69 23.66 9.83
C ARG A 135 -1.20 23.83 10.14
N ILE A 136 -0.33 23.55 9.17
CA ILE A 136 1.07 23.98 9.19
C ILE A 136 1.22 25.08 8.14
N ALA A 137 1.78 26.22 8.50
CA ALA A 137 1.94 27.35 7.62
C ALA A 137 3.37 27.89 7.66
N LEU A 138 3.83 28.44 6.54
CA LEU A 138 5.11 29.13 6.40
C LEU A 138 5.04 30.18 5.32
N ILE A 139 6.01 31.10 5.33
CA ILE A 139 6.25 32.03 4.23
C ILE A 139 7.53 31.65 3.48
N ALA A 140 7.54 31.83 2.16
CA ALA A 140 8.71 31.54 1.33
C ALA A 140 8.89 32.53 0.18
N LYS A 141 10.14 32.80 -0.18
CA LYS A 141 10.48 33.53 -1.43
C LYS A 141 10.12 32.69 -2.65
N ALA A 142 9.82 33.36 -3.77
CA ALA A 142 9.35 32.73 -5.00
C ALA A 142 10.18 31.51 -5.45
N TYR A 143 11.51 31.59 -5.36
CA TYR A 143 12.41 30.51 -5.79
C TYR A 143 12.37 29.26 -4.90
N LEU A 144 11.78 29.33 -3.70
CA LEU A 144 11.59 28.20 -2.78
C LEU A 144 10.19 27.59 -2.84
N VAL A 145 9.22 28.24 -3.46
CA VAL A 145 7.83 27.76 -3.53
C VAL A 145 7.76 26.34 -4.10
N GLY A 146 8.46 26.07 -5.21
CA GLY A 146 8.50 24.74 -5.82
C GLY A 146 9.06 23.66 -4.89
N PHE A 147 10.02 23.99 -4.02
CA PHE A 147 10.55 23.07 -3.03
C PHE A 147 9.48 22.69 -1.99
N TYR A 148 8.80 23.67 -1.40
CA TYR A 148 7.77 23.45 -0.38
C TYR A 148 6.53 22.74 -0.95
N VAL A 149 6.10 23.09 -2.18
CA VAL A 149 5.05 22.36 -2.88
C VAL A 149 5.43 20.89 -3.06
N SER A 150 6.69 20.60 -3.41
CA SER A 150 7.18 19.22 -3.51
C SER A 150 7.24 18.47 -2.16
N CYS A 151 7.11 19.18 -1.05
CA CYS A 151 7.01 18.64 0.31
C CYS A 151 5.57 18.43 0.78
N GLY A 152 4.57 18.94 0.05
CA GLY A 152 3.13 18.76 0.34
C GLY A 152 2.37 20.03 0.69
N PHE A 153 3.02 21.20 0.67
CA PHE A 153 2.34 22.47 0.90
C PHE A 153 1.57 22.95 -0.33
N ALA A 154 0.47 23.67 -0.13
CA ALA A 154 -0.21 24.44 -1.16
C ALA A 154 0.07 25.93 -0.99
N VAL A 155 0.23 26.68 -2.09
CA VAL A 155 0.31 28.15 -2.06
C VAL A 155 -1.07 28.69 -1.76
N THR A 156 -1.20 29.53 -0.72
CA THR A 156 -2.50 30.07 -0.29
C THR A 156 -2.73 31.49 -0.78
N LYS A 157 -1.74 32.38 -0.56
CA LYS A 157 -1.82 33.79 -0.94
C LYS A 157 -0.42 34.41 -1.04
N LEU A 158 -0.35 35.63 -1.55
CA LEU A 158 0.80 36.50 -1.34
C LEU A 158 0.82 36.90 0.15
N SER A 159 1.98 36.80 0.78
CA SER A 159 2.15 37.11 2.20
C SER A 159 2.02 38.62 2.43
N PRO A 160 1.22 39.06 3.43
CA PRO A 160 1.23 40.45 3.87
C PRO A 160 2.53 40.79 4.63
N VAL A 161 3.20 39.78 5.20
CA VAL A 161 4.50 39.92 5.87
C VAL A 161 5.59 39.87 4.82
N VAL A 162 6.37 40.96 4.72
CA VAL A 162 7.48 41.11 3.79
C VAL A 162 8.75 41.41 4.58
N HIS A 163 9.76 40.55 4.43
CA HIS A 163 11.12 40.85 4.84
C HIS A 163 11.95 41.17 3.60
N GLY A 164 12.53 42.36 3.54
CA GLY A 164 13.29 42.85 2.38
C GLY A 164 12.43 43.42 1.25
N LYS A 165 12.96 43.39 0.02
CA LYS A 165 12.33 44.04 -1.16
C LYS A 165 11.46 43.10 -2.00
N ASP A 166 11.63 41.80 -1.85
CA ASP A 166 10.98 40.79 -2.69
C ASP A 166 9.68 40.30 -2.07
N PRO A 167 8.65 39.97 -2.87
CA PRO A 167 7.40 39.40 -2.39
C PRO A 167 7.60 37.99 -1.79
N TRP A 168 6.87 37.73 -0.71
CA TRP A 168 6.80 36.42 -0.06
C TRP A 168 5.46 35.75 -0.34
N PHE A 169 5.44 34.42 -0.39
CA PHE A 169 4.24 33.61 -0.56
C PHE A 169 3.93 32.88 0.73
N GLU A 170 2.67 32.88 1.15
CA GLU A 170 2.19 32.00 2.21
C GLU A 170 1.90 30.62 1.61
N LEU A 171 2.35 29.58 2.32
CA LEU A 171 2.07 28.19 1.99
C LEU A 171 1.52 27.47 3.22
N ALA A 172 0.59 26.55 3.00
CA ALA A 172 -0.01 25.77 4.07
C ALA A 172 -0.21 24.29 3.73
N LEU A 173 -0.14 23.46 4.77
CA LEU A 173 -0.58 22.07 4.79
C LEU A 173 -1.80 21.97 5.70
N ASP A 174 -2.88 21.37 5.20
CA ASP A 174 -4.03 20.98 6.01
C ASP A 174 -3.74 19.65 6.72
N CYS A 175 -3.52 19.70 8.04
CA CYS A 175 -3.27 18.51 8.84
C CYS A 175 -4.52 17.66 9.04
N VAL A 176 -5.72 18.25 9.00
CA VAL A 176 -6.97 17.49 9.14
C VAL A 176 -7.13 16.57 7.94
N ALA A 177 -6.98 17.13 6.73
CA ALA A 177 -6.99 16.38 5.48
C ALA A 177 -5.81 15.39 5.41
N ALA A 178 -4.60 15.81 5.80
CA ALA A 178 -3.41 14.95 5.75
C ALA A 178 -3.50 13.71 6.66
N ARG A 179 -4.30 13.75 7.73
CA ARG A 179 -4.52 12.58 8.60
C ARG A 179 -5.56 11.60 8.05
N GLN A 180 -6.38 11.99 7.05
CA GLN A 180 -7.43 11.10 6.54
C GLN A 180 -6.81 9.85 5.92
N LEU A 181 -7.39 8.70 6.22
CA LEU A 181 -6.94 7.44 5.66
C LEU A 181 -7.35 7.39 4.20
N ARG A 182 -6.42 7.02 3.32
CA ARG A 182 -6.71 6.85 1.89
C ARG A 182 -7.19 5.44 1.64
N VAL A 183 -8.22 5.35 0.80
CA VAL A 183 -8.73 4.08 0.29
C VAL A 183 -8.66 4.09 -1.23
N ALA A 184 -8.24 2.97 -1.81
CA ALA A 184 -8.34 2.71 -3.24
C ALA A 184 -9.18 1.46 -3.46
N GLN A 185 -10.08 1.49 -4.43
CA GLN A 185 -10.71 0.28 -4.95
C GLN A 185 -9.93 -0.16 -6.19
N VAL A 186 -9.48 -1.41 -6.17
CA VAL A 186 -8.61 -1.99 -7.18
C VAL A 186 -9.27 -3.22 -7.75
N ASP A 187 -9.29 -3.31 -9.06
CA ASP A 187 -9.73 -4.49 -9.80
C ASP A 187 -8.48 -5.33 -10.09
N ALA A 188 -8.27 -6.39 -9.32
CA ALA A 188 -7.10 -7.27 -9.42
C ALA A 188 -7.29 -8.35 -10.50
N PHE A 189 -6.19 -8.75 -11.13
CA PHE A 189 -6.15 -9.69 -12.26
C PHE A 189 -6.86 -9.19 -13.53
N SER A 190 -6.90 -7.87 -13.71
CA SER A 190 -7.43 -7.22 -14.91
C SER A 190 -6.75 -5.88 -15.18
N SER A 191 -6.68 -5.52 -16.46
CA SER A 191 -6.32 -4.16 -16.95
C SER A 191 -7.55 -3.33 -17.30
N GLU A 192 -8.74 -3.92 -17.28
CA GLU A 192 -10.01 -3.25 -17.55
C GLU A 192 -10.78 -3.00 -16.25
N ILE A 193 -11.22 -1.75 -16.08
CA ILE A 193 -12.07 -1.36 -14.95
C ILE A 193 -13.38 -2.17 -14.99
N PHE A 194 -13.85 -2.60 -13.83
CA PHE A 194 -15.02 -3.45 -13.62
C PHE A 194 -14.86 -4.92 -14.03
N GLN A 195 -13.70 -5.33 -14.52
CA GLN A 195 -13.31 -6.75 -14.64
C GLN A 195 -12.45 -7.17 -13.44
N GLY A 196 -11.95 -8.40 -13.41
CA GLY A 196 -11.17 -8.93 -12.30
C GLY A 196 -11.90 -9.00 -10.95
N ASN A 197 -11.12 -9.25 -9.89
CA ASN A 197 -11.64 -9.36 -8.52
C ASN A 197 -11.43 -8.04 -7.75
N PRO A 198 -12.51 -7.33 -7.35
CA PRO A 198 -12.38 -6.04 -6.68
C PRO A 198 -11.95 -6.19 -5.21
N ALA A 199 -10.97 -5.39 -4.81
CA ALA A 199 -10.59 -5.22 -3.40
C ALA A 199 -10.48 -3.74 -3.03
N ALA A 200 -10.90 -3.40 -1.82
CA ALA A 200 -10.56 -2.11 -1.23
C ALA A 200 -9.21 -2.21 -0.51
N VAL A 201 -8.33 -1.23 -0.68
CA VAL A 201 -7.02 -1.15 -0.05
C VAL A 201 -6.93 0.13 0.76
N VAL A 202 -6.70 0.00 2.06
CA VAL A 202 -6.54 1.12 2.98
C VAL A 202 -5.09 1.17 3.46
N VAL A 203 -4.38 2.24 3.12
CA VAL A 203 -3.01 2.47 3.59
C VAL A 203 -3.07 3.25 4.91
N MET A 204 -2.55 2.66 5.98
CA MET A 204 -2.65 3.16 7.34
C MET A 204 -1.30 3.55 7.93
N PRO A 205 -1.24 4.60 8.78
CA PRO A 205 -0.12 4.80 9.68
C PRO A 205 0.04 3.61 10.63
N PRO A 206 1.26 3.19 10.98
CA PRO A 206 1.49 2.09 11.92
C PRO A 206 0.84 2.34 13.29
N SER A 207 0.85 3.59 13.74
CA SER A 207 0.23 4.04 14.99
C SER A 207 -1.28 3.78 15.04
N GLU A 208 -1.98 3.82 13.91
CA GLU A 208 -3.41 3.51 13.80
C GLU A 208 -3.64 2.01 13.62
N PHE A 209 -2.78 1.35 12.83
CA PHE A 209 -2.90 -0.07 12.50
C PHE A 209 -2.71 -0.99 13.71
N HIS A 210 -1.89 -0.59 14.69
CA HIS A 210 -1.61 -1.38 15.89
C HIS A 210 -2.45 -0.99 17.12
N LYS A 211 -3.46 -0.10 16.97
CA LYS A 211 -4.37 0.23 18.08
C LYS A 211 -5.19 -0.98 18.53
N PRO A 212 -5.50 -1.13 19.83
CA PRO A 212 -6.37 -2.21 20.31
C PRO A 212 -7.76 -2.24 19.67
N THR A 213 -8.30 -1.07 19.30
CA THR A 213 -9.64 -0.89 18.70
C THR A 213 -9.70 -1.16 17.20
N VAL A 214 -8.54 -1.31 16.54
CA VAL A 214 -8.43 -1.34 15.08
C VAL A 214 -9.20 -2.48 14.43
N THR A 215 -9.23 -3.67 15.05
CA THR A 215 -9.85 -4.86 14.46
C THR A 215 -11.36 -4.68 14.28
N GLN A 216 -12.05 -4.10 15.26
CA GLN A 216 -13.49 -3.84 15.17
C GLN A 216 -13.78 -2.79 14.09
N TRP A 217 -12.93 -1.77 13.99
CA TRP A 217 -13.03 -0.76 12.94
C TRP A 217 -12.81 -1.35 11.54
N MET A 218 -11.75 -2.15 11.35
CA MET A 218 -11.44 -2.85 10.09
C MET A 218 -12.59 -3.75 9.64
N GLN A 219 -13.20 -4.51 10.56
CA GLN A 219 -14.35 -5.36 10.25
C GLN A 219 -15.59 -4.53 9.84
N SER A 220 -15.84 -3.42 10.53
CA SER A 220 -16.97 -2.53 10.24
C SER A 220 -16.81 -1.87 8.86
N MET A 221 -15.59 -1.41 8.55
CA MET A 221 -15.26 -0.85 7.24
C MET A 221 -15.34 -1.89 6.12
N ALA A 222 -14.91 -3.12 6.35
CA ALA A 222 -15.05 -4.20 5.36
C ALA A 222 -16.53 -4.52 5.06
N LYS A 223 -17.37 -4.49 6.10
CA LYS A 223 -18.82 -4.64 5.95
C LYS A 223 -19.44 -3.47 5.19
N GLU A 224 -19.00 -2.24 5.43
CA GLU A 224 -19.48 -1.04 4.72
C GLU A 224 -19.09 -1.07 3.24
N ASN A 225 -17.84 -1.44 2.93
CA ASN A 225 -17.36 -1.56 1.55
C ASN A 225 -18.08 -2.66 0.78
N ASN A 226 -18.45 -3.75 1.46
CA ASN A 226 -19.20 -4.89 0.92
C ASN A 226 -18.60 -5.46 -0.40
N LEU A 227 -17.27 -5.47 -0.48
CA LEU A 227 -16.49 -6.16 -1.52
C LEU A 227 -16.11 -7.56 -1.03
N SER A 228 -15.49 -8.37 -1.91
CA SER A 228 -14.91 -9.66 -1.53
C SER A 228 -14.00 -9.49 -0.30
N GLU A 229 -13.05 -8.56 -0.40
CA GLU A 229 -12.16 -8.21 0.70
C GLU A 229 -11.85 -6.71 0.75
N THR A 230 -11.65 -6.23 1.99
CA THR A 230 -10.91 -5.00 2.26
C THR A 230 -9.56 -5.37 2.90
N ALA A 231 -8.49 -4.93 2.25
CA ALA A 231 -7.11 -5.04 2.72
C ALA A 231 -6.68 -3.77 3.46
N TYR A 232 -5.97 -3.95 4.57
CA TYR A 232 -5.36 -2.87 5.33
C TYR A 232 -3.87 -3.10 5.40
N VAL A 233 -3.08 -2.09 5.06
CA VAL A 233 -1.61 -2.17 5.07
C VAL A 233 -0.98 -1.07 5.91
N ALA A 234 0.07 -1.41 6.65
CA ALA A 234 0.86 -0.45 7.41
C ALA A 234 2.35 -0.74 7.28
N ARG A 235 3.15 0.32 7.09
CA ARG A 235 4.58 0.19 6.86
C ARG A 235 5.32 -0.20 8.14
N ARG A 236 6.18 -1.21 8.09
CA ARG A 236 7.10 -1.55 9.19
C ARG A 236 8.43 -0.80 9.01
N PRO A 237 9.19 -0.60 10.09
CA PRO A 237 10.60 -0.19 9.96
C PRO A 237 11.34 -1.23 9.12
N SER A 238 12.05 -0.78 8.08
CA SER A 238 12.88 -1.65 7.24
C SER A 238 14.21 -0.98 6.89
N THR A 239 15.25 -1.79 6.72
CA THR A 239 16.58 -1.39 6.25
C THR A 239 16.95 -2.25 5.04
N GLY A 240 17.44 -1.63 3.97
CA GLY A 240 17.84 -2.32 2.73
C GLY A 240 16.78 -2.25 1.62
N ASP A 241 16.90 -3.17 0.66
CA ASP A 241 16.13 -3.16 -0.59
C ASP A 241 14.72 -3.76 -0.46
N ILE A 242 14.45 -4.43 0.67
CA ILE A 242 13.15 -5.03 1.01
C ILE A 242 12.36 -4.03 1.86
N VAL A 243 11.12 -3.78 1.47
CA VAL A 243 10.19 -2.94 2.22
C VAL A 243 9.17 -3.81 2.93
N GLU A 244 9.13 -3.67 4.26
CA GLU A 244 8.34 -4.50 5.15
C GLU A 244 6.99 -3.82 5.46
N TYR A 245 5.89 -4.56 5.37
CA TYR A 245 4.53 -4.10 5.67
C TYR A 245 3.79 -5.14 6.50
N ASP A 246 2.93 -4.70 7.42
CA ASP A 246 1.85 -5.53 7.95
C ASP A 246 0.67 -5.50 6.96
N LEU A 247 -0.01 -6.63 6.78
CA LEU A 247 -1.18 -6.75 5.91
C LEU A 247 -2.24 -7.66 6.55
N ARG A 248 -3.49 -7.16 6.58
CA ARG A 248 -4.67 -7.89 7.05
C ARG A 248 -5.80 -7.77 6.04
N TRP A 249 -6.62 -8.81 5.93
CA TRP A 249 -7.76 -8.84 5.01
C TRP A 249 -9.03 -9.20 5.74
N PHE A 250 -10.10 -8.48 5.40
CA PHE A 250 -11.40 -8.67 5.98
C PHE A 250 -12.42 -8.84 4.88
N THR A 251 -13.14 -9.95 4.93
CA THR A 251 -14.44 -10.07 4.27
C THR A 251 -15.48 -9.25 5.07
N PRO A 252 -16.70 -9.05 4.55
CA PRO A 252 -17.78 -8.43 5.32
C PRO A 252 -18.11 -9.17 6.64
N GLY A 253 -17.77 -10.45 6.75
CA GLY A 253 -18.09 -11.30 7.90
C GLY A 253 -16.94 -11.56 8.88
N THR A 254 -15.70 -11.66 8.40
CA THR A 254 -14.53 -12.02 9.23
C THR A 254 -13.19 -11.58 8.62
N GLU A 255 -12.17 -11.46 9.46
CA GLU A 255 -10.77 -11.51 9.05
C GLU A 255 -10.44 -12.88 8.47
N VAL A 256 -9.69 -12.90 7.37
CA VAL A 256 -9.23 -14.14 6.71
C VAL A 256 -7.70 -14.25 6.78
N PRO A 257 -7.15 -15.47 6.93
CA PRO A 257 -5.71 -15.64 7.15
C PRO A 257 -4.87 -15.41 5.88
N LEU A 258 -5.46 -15.52 4.68
CA LEU A 258 -4.77 -15.39 3.39
C LEU A 258 -5.76 -14.95 2.31
N CYS A 259 -5.39 -13.95 1.50
CA CYS A 259 -6.15 -13.56 0.31
C CYS A 259 -5.23 -13.12 -0.84
N GLY A 260 -5.30 -13.81 -1.98
CA GLY A 260 -4.41 -13.55 -3.12
C GLY A 260 -4.68 -12.22 -3.82
N HIS A 261 -5.90 -11.99 -4.31
CA HIS A 261 -6.20 -10.81 -5.13
C HIS A 261 -6.06 -9.49 -4.35
N ALA A 262 -6.44 -9.49 -3.06
CA ALA A 262 -6.29 -8.31 -2.21
C ALA A 262 -4.83 -8.06 -1.79
N THR A 263 -3.99 -9.09 -1.76
CA THR A 263 -2.51 -8.93 -1.67
C THR A 263 -1.97 -8.26 -2.94
N LEU A 264 -2.39 -8.74 -4.11
CA LEU A 264 -2.01 -8.15 -5.40
C LEU A 264 -2.41 -6.68 -5.47
N ALA A 265 -3.66 -6.37 -5.14
CA ALA A 265 -4.18 -5.01 -5.10
C ALA A 265 -3.37 -4.13 -4.13
N SER A 266 -3.02 -4.66 -2.96
CA SER A 266 -2.22 -3.92 -1.96
C SER A 266 -0.84 -3.58 -2.49
N ALA A 267 -0.12 -4.56 -3.07
CA ALA A 267 1.17 -4.32 -3.70
C ALA A 267 1.06 -3.30 -4.84
N PHE A 268 0.05 -3.44 -5.70
CA PHE A 268 -0.20 -2.51 -6.80
C PHE A 268 -0.35 -1.08 -6.31
N VAL A 269 -1.21 -0.83 -5.31
CA VAL A 269 -1.40 0.51 -4.73
C VAL A 269 -0.10 1.04 -4.12
N LEU A 270 0.67 0.21 -3.42
CA LEU A 270 1.94 0.64 -2.82
C LEU A 270 2.98 1.06 -3.85
N TYR A 271 3.09 0.36 -4.98
CA TYR A 271 3.96 0.77 -6.09
C TYR A 271 3.41 1.98 -6.83
N GLU A 272 2.12 1.99 -7.16
CA GLU A 272 1.47 3.04 -7.96
C GLU A 272 1.48 4.39 -7.26
N ASP A 273 1.27 4.41 -5.94
CA ASP A 273 1.25 5.64 -5.14
C ASP A 273 2.66 6.09 -4.72
N GLY A 274 3.69 5.35 -5.12
CA GLY A 274 5.08 5.64 -4.78
C GLY A 274 5.41 5.45 -3.29
N HIS A 275 4.63 4.63 -2.59
CA HIS A 275 4.98 4.19 -1.23
C HIS A 275 6.20 3.26 -1.23
N VAL A 276 6.36 2.48 -2.32
CA VAL A 276 7.47 1.56 -2.53
C VAL A 276 8.13 1.82 -3.89
N PRO A 277 9.47 1.88 -3.98
CA PRO A 277 10.16 1.99 -5.26
C PRO A 277 9.85 0.79 -6.18
N PRO A 278 9.68 0.98 -7.50
CA PRO A 278 9.43 -0.11 -8.45
C PRO A 278 10.47 -1.26 -8.44
N THR A 279 11.68 -0.99 -7.94
CA THR A 279 12.79 -1.95 -7.89
C THR A 279 12.88 -2.71 -6.57
N SER A 280 12.09 -2.33 -5.56
CA SER A 280 12.13 -2.94 -4.23
C SER A 280 11.17 -4.12 -4.16
N THR A 281 11.50 -5.11 -3.33
CA THR A 281 10.60 -6.20 -2.97
C THR A 281 9.73 -5.78 -1.79
N ILE A 282 8.45 -6.15 -1.81
CA ILE A 282 7.54 -5.99 -0.66
C ILE A 282 7.43 -7.31 0.07
N HIS A 283 7.60 -7.27 1.39
CA HIS A 283 7.25 -8.35 2.30
C HIS A 283 6.03 -7.95 3.13
N PHE A 284 4.97 -8.74 3.02
CA PHE A 284 3.76 -8.59 3.82
C PHE A 284 3.76 -9.59 4.97
N HIS A 285 3.73 -9.10 6.20
CA HIS A 285 3.54 -9.89 7.43
C HIS A 285 2.06 -10.09 7.68
N THR A 286 1.63 -11.35 7.65
CA THR A 286 0.22 -11.74 7.65
C THR A 286 0.00 -12.90 8.63
N LEU A 287 -1.26 -13.27 8.91
CA LEU A 287 -1.57 -14.43 9.75
C LEU A 287 -1.08 -15.76 9.15
N SER A 288 -0.88 -15.83 7.82
CA SER A 288 -0.34 -17.00 7.13
C SER A 288 1.18 -16.96 6.93
N GLY A 289 1.88 -16.03 7.58
CA GLY A 289 3.31 -15.81 7.42
C GLY A 289 3.64 -14.68 6.43
N VAL A 290 4.88 -14.68 5.94
CA VAL A 290 5.37 -13.61 5.04
C VAL A 290 5.02 -13.92 3.59
N LEU A 291 4.34 -12.98 2.92
CA LEU A 291 4.08 -13.02 1.48
C LEU A 291 5.01 -12.04 0.76
N MET A 292 5.64 -12.50 -0.33
CA MET A 292 6.54 -11.70 -1.15
C MET A 292 5.81 -11.16 -2.37
N CYS A 293 5.99 -9.87 -2.67
CA CYS A 293 5.48 -9.23 -3.89
C CYS A 293 6.53 -8.39 -4.59
N THR A 294 6.64 -8.53 -5.91
CA THR A 294 7.53 -7.74 -6.78
C THR A 294 6.73 -7.14 -7.94
N LEU A 295 7.25 -6.07 -8.55
CA LEU A 295 6.68 -5.46 -9.74
C LEU A 295 7.51 -5.83 -10.97
N GLU A 296 6.86 -6.44 -11.95
CA GLU A 296 7.41 -6.68 -13.28
C GLU A 296 6.79 -5.67 -14.26
N LYS A 297 7.64 -4.97 -15.01
CA LYS A 297 7.23 -4.07 -16.09
C LYS A 297 7.56 -4.72 -17.41
N THR A 298 6.54 -4.96 -18.23
CA THR A 298 6.70 -5.49 -19.58
C THR A 298 6.26 -4.45 -20.59
N VAL A 299 6.87 -4.48 -21.78
CA VAL A 299 6.43 -3.64 -22.91
C VAL A 299 5.86 -4.58 -23.95
N THR A 300 4.58 -4.41 -24.24
CA THR A 300 3.88 -5.18 -25.27
C THR A 300 4.35 -4.78 -26.66
N SER A 301 4.06 -5.62 -27.67
CA SER A 301 4.49 -5.41 -29.05
C SER A 301 3.99 -4.11 -29.69
N ASN A 302 2.90 -3.53 -29.17
CA ASN A 302 2.35 -2.25 -29.60
C ASN A 302 2.96 -1.03 -28.86
N GLY A 303 3.92 -1.26 -27.96
CA GLY A 303 4.62 -0.22 -27.19
C GLY A 303 3.95 0.15 -25.86
N ASN A 304 2.84 -0.49 -25.49
CA ASN A 304 2.20 -0.22 -24.19
C ASN A 304 2.98 -0.92 -23.06
N GLU A 305 3.23 -0.16 -21.98
CA GLU A 305 3.80 -0.69 -20.75
C GLU A 305 2.70 -1.37 -19.91
N THR A 306 2.95 -2.61 -19.53
CA THR A 306 2.10 -3.41 -18.66
C THR A 306 2.80 -3.60 -17.31
N LYS A 307 2.03 -3.47 -16.22
CA LYS A 307 2.50 -3.64 -14.84
C LYS A 307 1.92 -4.93 -14.27
N LEU A 308 2.79 -5.90 -14.02
CA LEU A 308 2.43 -7.19 -13.43
C LEU A 308 2.94 -7.24 -12.00
N ILE A 309 2.05 -7.44 -11.05
CA ILE A 309 2.43 -7.78 -9.68
C ILE A 309 2.66 -9.27 -9.63
N GLN A 310 3.83 -9.67 -9.13
CA GLN A 310 4.21 -11.07 -8.97
C GLN A 310 4.10 -11.45 -7.49
N MET A 311 3.48 -12.60 -7.22
CA MET A 311 3.29 -13.15 -5.88
C MET A 311 3.72 -14.60 -5.85
N GLU A 312 4.45 -15.02 -4.83
CA GLU A 312 4.97 -16.37 -4.72
C GLU A 312 4.19 -17.22 -3.71
N PHE A 313 3.64 -18.34 -4.16
CA PHE A 313 2.85 -19.27 -3.37
C PHE A 313 3.38 -20.70 -3.45
N PRO A 314 3.10 -21.57 -2.46
CA PRO A 314 3.31 -22.99 -2.61
C PRO A 314 2.32 -23.58 -3.63
N LEU A 315 2.78 -24.51 -4.46
CA LEU A 315 1.90 -25.37 -5.24
C LEU A 315 1.05 -26.24 -4.32
N ILE A 316 -0.18 -26.51 -4.72
CA ILE A 316 -1.09 -27.39 -3.99
C ILE A 316 -1.14 -28.74 -4.70
N SER A 317 -0.91 -29.82 -3.94
CA SER A 317 -1.02 -31.19 -4.43
C SER A 317 -2.47 -31.59 -4.67
N LEU A 318 -2.67 -32.54 -5.59
CA LEU A 318 -3.97 -33.08 -5.94
C LEU A 318 -4.03 -34.57 -5.65
N HIS A 319 -5.17 -35.02 -5.15
CA HIS A 319 -5.44 -36.40 -4.77
C HIS A 319 -6.74 -36.90 -5.42
N PRO A 320 -6.98 -38.21 -5.46
CA PRO A 320 -8.28 -38.75 -5.85
C PRO A 320 -9.40 -38.15 -5.00
N VAL A 321 -10.57 -37.95 -5.62
CA VAL A 321 -11.76 -37.43 -4.95
C VAL A 321 -12.30 -38.44 -3.95
N ALA A 322 -12.83 -37.94 -2.84
CA ALA A 322 -13.52 -38.76 -1.85
C ALA A 322 -14.75 -39.50 -2.45
N GLU A 323 -14.97 -40.74 -2.01
CA GLU A 323 -15.97 -41.66 -2.60
C GLU A 323 -17.42 -41.15 -2.53
N ASN A 324 -17.72 -40.26 -1.59
CA ASN A 324 -19.03 -39.64 -1.41
C ASN A 324 -19.38 -38.58 -2.47
N ILE A 325 -18.40 -38.11 -3.25
CA ILE A 325 -18.61 -37.11 -4.31
C ILE A 325 -18.72 -37.83 -5.65
N THR A 326 -19.94 -37.90 -6.19
CA THR A 326 -20.20 -38.61 -7.45
C THR A 326 -20.20 -37.68 -8.67
N THR A 327 -19.81 -38.24 -9.82
CA THR A 327 -19.84 -37.54 -11.11
C THR A 327 -21.25 -37.08 -11.47
N GLU A 328 -22.27 -37.90 -11.18
CA GLU A 328 -23.67 -37.60 -11.49
C GLU A 328 -24.19 -36.41 -10.68
N ALA A 329 -23.83 -36.34 -9.39
CA ALA A 329 -24.23 -35.23 -8.53
C ALA A 329 -23.62 -33.92 -9.03
N LEU A 330 -22.33 -33.92 -9.38
CA LEU A 330 -21.66 -32.74 -9.91
C LEU A 330 -22.17 -32.35 -11.29
N ALA A 331 -22.34 -33.29 -12.21
CA ALA A 331 -22.86 -33.01 -13.54
C ALA A 331 -24.26 -32.37 -13.47
N SER A 332 -25.13 -32.88 -12.59
CA SER A 332 -26.46 -32.32 -12.32
C SER A 332 -26.41 -30.92 -11.71
N ALA A 333 -25.39 -30.62 -10.89
CA ALA A 333 -25.18 -29.30 -10.30
C ALA A 333 -24.58 -28.29 -11.29
N LEU A 334 -23.82 -28.78 -12.28
CA LEU A 334 -23.18 -27.99 -13.34
C LEU A 334 -24.05 -27.85 -14.60
N GLY A 335 -25.17 -28.55 -14.68
CA GLY A 335 -26.08 -28.50 -15.83
C GLY A 335 -25.53 -29.20 -17.08
N ILE A 336 -24.67 -30.21 -16.92
CA ILE A 336 -24.01 -30.91 -18.03
C ILE A 336 -24.24 -32.42 -17.96
N SER A 337 -23.90 -33.15 -19.03
CA SER A 337 -23.89 -34.61 -18.98
C SER A 337 -22.75 -35.12 -18.09
N PRO A 338 -22.93 -36.21 -17.32
CA PRO A 338 -21.82 -36.87 -16.61
C PRO A 338 -20.64 -37.23 -17.52
N ASN A 339 -20.90 -37.53 -18.78
CA ASN A 339 -19.87 -37.83 -19.78
C ASN A 339 -19.02 -36.61 -20.18
N ASN A 340 -19.46 -35.40 -19.86
CA ASN A 340 -18.68 -34.17 -20.07
C ASN A 340 -17.71 -33.88 -18.93
N ILE A 341 -17.76 -34.63 -17.81
CA ILE A 341 -16.74 -34.57 -16.77
C ILE A 341 -15.63 -35.54 -17.15
N VAL A 342 -14.47 -35.00 -17.48
CA VAL A 342 -13.29 -35.76 -17.93
C VAL A 342 -12.54 -36.33 -16.73
N GLU A 343 -12.34 -35.52 -15.70
CA GLU A 343 -11.60 -35.92 -14.51
C GLU A 343 -11.99 -35.06 -13.31
N MET A 344 -11.90 -35.65 -12.12
CA MET A 344 -12.05 -34.93 -10.86
C MET A 344 -10.86 -35.21 -9.94
N LYS A 345 -10.41 -34.18 -9.21
CA LYS A 345 -9.36 -34.26 -8.18
C LYS A 345 -9.77 -33.44 -6.96
N GLN A 346 -9.08 -33.65 -5.85
CA GLN A 346 -9.31 -32.91 -4.62
C GLN A 346 -8.00 -32.41 -4.00
N THR A 347 -8.04 -31.22 -3.41
CA THR A 347 -6.92 -30.67 -2.61
C THR A 347 -6.96 -31.22 -1.18
N PRO A 348 -5.86 -31.11 -0.40
CA PRO A 348 -5.86 -31.45 1.02
C PRO A 348 -6.88 -30.68 1.86
N THR A 349 -7.34 -29.51 1.39
CA THR A 349 -8.29 -28.63 2.07
C THR A 349 -9.71 -28.76 1.53
N THR A 350 -10.07 -29.91 0.94
CA THR A 350 -11.40 -30.25 0.42
C THR A 350 -11.88 -29.48 -0.81
N HIS A 351 -11.03 -28.67 -1.45
CA HIS A 351 -11.42 -28.03 -2.72
C HIS A 351 -11.43 -29.08 -3.83
N LEU A 352 -12.42 -29.03 -4.69
CA LEU A 352 -12.60 -29.96 -5.79
C LEU A 352 -12.15 -29.31 -7.11
N LEU A 353 -11.34 -30.01 -7.88
CA LEU A 353 -11.04 -29.69 -9.27
C LEU A 353 -11.90 -30.59 -10.17
N VAL A 354 -12.66 -29.99 -11.09
CA VAL A 354 -13.51 -30.70 -12.05
C VAL A 354 -13.08 -30.29 -13.45
N ARG A 355 -12.36 -31.17 -14.15
CA ARG A 355 -12.04 -30.98 -15.56
C ARG A 355 -13.24 -31.40 -16.40
N THR A 356 -13.71 -30.48 -17.23
CA THR A 356 -14.78 -30.71 -18.19
C THR A 356 -14.24 -30.80 -19.61
N ASP A 357 -15.07 -31.33 -20.51
CA ASP A 357 -14.87 -31.11 -21.94
C ASP A 357 -14.97 -29.59 -22.24
N PRO A 358 -14.07 -29.02 -23.06
CA PRO A 358 -14.08 -27.59 -23.34
C PRO A 358 -15.39 -27.05 -23.93
N SER A 359 -16.13 -27.86 -24.69
CA SER A 359 -17.43 -27.43 -25.22
C SER A 359 -18.50 -27.31 -24.12
N ALA A 360 -18.45 -28.19 -23.11
CA ALA A 360 -19.37 -28.18 -21.98
C ALA A 360 -19.08 -27.05 -20.99
N PHE A 361 -17.81 -26.62 -20.88
CA PHE A 361 -17.41 -25.49 -20.02
C PHE A 361 -18.12 -24.18 -20.38
N ALA A 362 -18.30 -23.92 -21.68
CA ALA A 362 -18.98 -22.73 -22.18
C ALA A 362 -20.51 -22.76 -21.96
N SER A 363 -21.09 -23.94 -21.74
CA SER A 363 -22.54 -24.15 -21.63
C SER A 363 -23.00 -24.56 -20.24
N LEU A 364 -22.24 -24.21 -19.19
CA LEU A 364 -22.57 -24.54 -17.81
C LEU A 364 -23.85 -23.82 -17.35
N GLU A 365 -24.84 -24.59 -16.87
CA GLU A 365 -26.08 -24.09 -16.26
C GLU A 365 -26.07 -24.43 -14.78
N LEU A 366 -25.62 -23.48 -13.95
CA LEU A 366 -25.29 -23.74 -12.56
C LEU A 366 -26.54 -23.78 -11.66
N ASP A 367 -26.63 -24.85 -10.86
CA ASP A 367 -27.55 -24.96 -9.73
C ASP A 367 -26.78 -24.78 -8.43
N PHE A 368 -26.75 -23.55 -7.92
CA PHE A 368 -26.00 -23.21 -6.70
C PHE A 368 -26.51 -23.94 -5.45
N GLN A 369 -27.79 -24.34 -5.42
CA GLN A 369 -28.32 -25.12 -4.31
C GLN A 369 -27.74 -26.53 -4.32
N LYS A 370 -27.64 -27.18 -5.49
CA LYS A 370 -26.97 -28.47 -5.63
C LYS A 370 -25.47 -28.37 -5.42
N LEU A 371 -24.80 -27.34 -5.94
CA LEU A 371 -23.37 -27.11 -5.68
C LEU A 371 -23.10 -26.92 -4.17
N GLY A 372 -24.00 -26.25 -3.44
CA GLY A 372 -23.93 -26.12 -1.98
C GLY A 372 -24.09 -27.43 -1.21
N ALA A 373 -24.73 -28.43 -1.81
CA ALA A 373 -24.89 -29.76 -1.22
C ALA A 373 -23.67 -30.66 -1.40
N VAL A 374 -22.76 -30.34 -2.33
CA VAL A 374 -21.50 -31.07 -2.52
C VAL A 374 -20.59 -30.83 -1.32
N GLU A 375 -20.02 -31.89 -0.73
CA GLU A 375 -19.13 -31.80 0.43
C GLU A 375 -17.71 -31.32 0.06
N ALA A 376 -17.63 -30.13 -0.54
CA ALA A 376 -16.38 -29.45 -0.91
C ALA A 376 -16.44 -27.98 -0.49
N SER A 377 -15.33 -27.44 0.05
CA SER A 377 -15.26 -26.03 0.45
C SER A 377 -15.22 -25.05 -0.73
N GLY A 378 -14.75 -25.52 -1.88
CA GLY A 378 -14.76 -24.79 -3.16
C GLY A 378 -14.69 -25.75 -4.33
N ILE A 379 -15.25 -25.36 -5.47
CA ILE A 379 -15.32 -26.16 -6.70
C ILE A 379 -14.70 -25.35 -7.84
N MET A 380 -13.58 -25.83 -8.35
CA MET A 380 -12.82 -25.29 -9.47
C MET A 380 -13.18 -26.07 -10.73
N VAL A 381 -14.12 -25.55 -11.52
CA VAL A 381 -14.44 -26.14 -12.83
C VAL A 381 -13.46 -25.60 -13.84
N THR A 382 -12.86 -26.46 -14.65
CA THR A 382 -11.80 -26.06 -15.58
C THR A 382 -11.84 -26.83 -16.89
N ALA A 383 -11.33 -26.23 -17.95
CA ALA A 383 -11.18 -26.86 -19.25
C ALA A 383 -9.98 -26.27 -20.01
N GLU A 384 -9.49 -26.98 -21.01
CA GLU A 384 -8.46 -26.46 -21.91
C GLU A 384 -9.09 -25.37 -22.78
N SER A 385 -8.36 -24.28 -23.05
CA SER A 385 -8.87 -23.25 -23.95
C SER A 385 -8.96 -23.75 -25.38
N LEU A 386 -10.14 -23.56 -26.01
CA LEU A 386 -10.35 -23.85 -27.43
C LEU A 386 -9.78 -22.74 -28.34
N ASP A 387 -9.78 -21.49 -27.87
CA ASP A 387 -9.26 -20.37 -28.64
C ASP A 387 -7.74 -20.24 -28.43
N LYS A 388 -6.98 -20.90 -29.32
CA LYS A 388 -5.53 -20.83 -29.32
C LYS A 388 -4.98 -19.45 -29.70
N SER A 389 -5.80 -18.57 -30.29
CA SER A 389 -5.35 -17.22 -30.68
C SER A 389 -5.26 -16.26 -29.48
N SER A 390 -6.02 -16.52 -28.42
CA SER A 390 -5.97 -15.77 -27.16
C SER A 390 -4.66 -15.94 -26.39
N GLY A 391 -3.90 -17.01 -26.68
CA GLY A 391 -2.74 -17.42 -25.88
C GLY A 391 -3.09 -18.05 -24.52
N VAL A 392 -4.37 -18.10 -24.14
CA VAL A 392 -4.85 -18.76 -22.91
C VAL A 392 -4.66 -20.27 -23.07
N ASP A 393 -4.05 -20.89 -22.07
CA ASP A 393 -3.82 -22.33 -22.02
C ASP A 393 -5.05 -23.07 -21.49
N PHE A 394 -5.64 -22.57 -20.40
CA PHE A 394 -6.81 -23.15 -19.77
C PHE A 394 -7.73 -22.08 -19.17
N GLN A 395 -8.99 -22.45 -19.04
CA GLN A 395 -10.03 -21.63 -18.44
C GLN A 395 -10.51 -22.27 -17.14
N SER A 396 -10.98 -21.44 -16.21
CA SER A 396 -11.54 -21.88 -14.94
C SER A 396 -12.75 -21.06 -14.50
N ARG A 397 -13.59 -21.63 -13.64
CA ARG A 397 -14.61 -20.95 -12.84
C ARG A 397 -14.51 -21.46 -11.41
N TYR A 398 -14.77 -20.59 -10.43
CA TYR A 398 -14.68 -20.95 -9.02
C TYR A 398 -16.01 -20.74 -8.31
N PHE A 399 -16.48 -21.78 -7.62
CA PHE A 399 -17.75 -21.76 -6.88
C PHE A 399 -17.52 -22.15 -5.42
N GLY A 400 -18.02 -21.34 -4.49
CA GLY A 400 -17.96 -21.60 -3.04
C GLY A 400 -19.30 -21.38 -2.32
N PRO A 401 -20.44 -21.92 -2.79
CA PRO A 401 -21.75 -21.63 -2.21
C PRO A 401 -21.84 -22.00 -0.72
N ARG A 402 -21.10 -23.02 -0.26
CA ARG A 402 -21.02 -23.41 1.17
C ARG A 402 -20.36 -22.37 2.07
N VAL A 403 -19.50 -21.53 1.48
CA VAL A 403 -18.84 -20.41 2.16
C VAL A 403 -19.50 -19.07 1.83
N GLY A 404 -20.69 -19.10 1.21
CA GLY A 404 -21.50 -17.91 0.91
C GLY A 404 -21.12 -17.19 -0.38
N VAL A 405 -20.21 -17.75 -1.19
CA VAL A 405 -19.76 -17.17 -2.46
C VAL A 405 -20.21 -18.05 -3.60
N ASN A 406 -21.32 -17.70 -4.26
CA ASN A 406 -21.83 -18.52 -5.37
C ASN A 406 -20.79 -18.68 -6.48
N GLU A 407 -20.19 -17.57 -6.93
CA GLU A 407 -19.10 -17.55 -7.91
C GLU A 407 -18.12 -16.43 -7.59
N ASP A 408 -16.83 -16.74 -7.52
CA ASP A 408 -15.75 -15.76 -7.29
C ASP A 408 -15.18 -15.28 -8.64
N PRO A 409 -14.96 -13.97 -8.87
CA PRO A 409 -14.46 -13.48 -10.16
C PRO A 409 -13.09 -14.03 -10.54
N VAL A 410 -12.12 -13.94 -9.62
CA VAL A 410 -10.75 -14.44 -9.84
C VAL A 410 -10.14 -14.91 -8.53
N THR A 411 -9.77 -16.19 -8.47
CA THR A 411 -9.35 -16.88 -7.24
C THR A 411 -7.88 -17.30 -7.36
N GLY A 412 -6.95 -16.44 -6.94
CA GLY A 412 -5.52 -16.72 -7.02
C GLY A 412 -5.09 -18.01 -6.28
N SER A 413 -5.68 -18.31 -5.13
CA SER A 413 -5.37 -19.52 -4.36
C SER A 413 -5.78 -20.81 -5.07
N ALA A 414 -6.90 -20.82 -5.81
CA ALA A 414 -7.33 -21.94 -6.63
C ALA A 414 -6.30 -22.28 -7.72
N HIS A 415 -5.63 -21.25 -8.24
CA HIS A 415 -4.60 -21.40 -9.26
C HIS A 415 -3.33 -22.09 -8.76
N CYS A 416 -3.10 -22.16 -7.45
CA CYS A 416 -2.04 -23.00 -6.89
C CYS A 416 -2.27 -24.51 -7.11
N ALA A 417 -3.53 -24.94 -7.21
CA ALA A 417 -3.91 -26.32 -7.54
C ALA A 417 -4.08 -26.52 -9.05
N LEU A 418 -4.71 -25.56 -9.73
CA LEU A 418 -4.89 -25.61 -11.19
C LEU A 418 -3.55 -25.59 -11.94
N ALA A 419 -2.55 -24.83 -11.47
CA ALA A 419 -1.22 -24.83 -12.06
C ALA A 419 -0.54 -26.20 -11.97
N THR A 420 -0.66 -26.89 -10.82
CA THR A 420 -0.18 -28.28 -10.66
C THR A 420 -0.81 -29.18 -11.72
N TYR A 421 -2.14 -29.13 -11.84
CA TYR A 421 -2.89 -29.96 -12.78
C TYR A 421 -2.50 -29.68 -14.24
N TRP A 422 -2.63 -28.43 -14.68
CA TRP A 422 -2.45 -28.06 -16.08
C TRP A 422 -1.00 -28.08 -16.54
N SER A 423 -0.04 -27.88 -15.64
CA SER A 423 1.38 -28.06 -15.96
C SER A 423 1.66 -29.50 -16.41
N GLU A 424 1.07 -30.48 -15.72
CA GLU A 424 1.19 -31.89 -16.07
C GLU A 424 0.40 -32.23 -17.34
N GLN A 425 -0.83 -31.73 -17.49
CA GLN A 425 -1.65 -32.03 -18.68
C GLN A 425 -1.02 -31.46 -19.97
N LEU A 426 -0.47 -30.25 -19.91
CA LEU A 426 0.04 -29.53 -21.08
C LEU A 426 1.55 -29.66 -21.26
N GLN A 427 2.27 -30.26 -20.28
CA GLN A 427 3.73 -30.32 -20.26
C GLN A 427 4.38 -28.92 -20.36
N LYS A 428 3.79 -27.94 -19.66
CA LYS A 428 4.25 -26.53 -19.64
C LYS A 428 4.56 -26.06 -18.22
N LYS A 429 5.54 -25.15 -18.08
CA LYS A 429 5.89 -24.51 -16.80
C LYS A 429 5.43 -23.07 -16.70
N HIS A 430 5.23 -22.41 -17.84
CA HIS A 430 4.57 -21.13 -17.94
C HIS A 430 3.18 -21.37 -18.52
N LEU A 431 2.16 -20.96 -17.79
CA LEU A 431 0.76 -21.11 -18.16
C LEU A 431 0.09 -19.75 -18.12
N TYR A 432 -0.75 -19.48 -19.10
CA TYR A 432 -1.65 -18.33 -19.09
C TYR A 432 -3.09 -18.82 -18.88
N ALA A 433 -3.73 -18.33 -17.83
CA ALA A 433 -5.02 -18.79 -17.38
C ALA A 433 -6.05 -17.67 -17.41
N GLU A 434 -7.29 -18.03 -17.78
CA GLU A 434 -8.46 -17.18 -17.61
C GLU A 434 -9.34 -17.79 -16.51
N GLN A 435 -9.75 -16.97 -15.54
CA GLN A 435 -10.92 -17.30 -14.72
C GLN A 435 -12.13 -16.58 -15.32
N ALA A 436 -12.94 -17.35 -16.03
CA ALA A 436 -14.16 -16.86 -16.64
C ALA A 436 -15.20 -16.64 -15.54
N CYS A 437 -15.76 -15.44 -15.48
CA CYS A 437 -16.90 -15.12 -14.64
C CYS A 437 -17.79 -14.18 -15.44
N PRO A 438 -19.08 -14.51 -15.67
CA PRO A 438 -19.97 -13.68 -16.49
C PRO A 438 -20.07 -12.23 -16.02
N ALA A 439 -19.81 -11.97 -14.73
CA ALA A 439 -19.83 -10.64 -14.17
C ALA A 439 -18.52 -9.86 -14.39
N ARG A 440 -17.35 -10.48 -14.14
CA ARG A 440 -16.07 -9.76 -13.97
C ARG A 440 -14.80 -10.60 -14.19
N GLY A 441 -14.74 -11.55 -15.12
CA GLY A 441 -13.59 -12.46 -15.26
C GLY A 441 -12.20 -11.78 -15.34
N GLY A 442 -11.13 -12.56 -15.22
CA GLY A 442 -9.77 -12.03 -15.26
C GLY A 442 -8.70 -13.06 -15.61
N PHE A 443 -7.46 -12.59 -15.72
CA PHE A 443 -6.35 -13.36 -16.26
C PHE A 443 -5.19 -13.47 -15.27
N LEU A 444 -4.53 -14.63 -15.28
CA LEU A 444 -3.36 -14.92 -14.45
C LEU A 444 -2.24 -15.51 -15.30
N THR A 445 -1.03 -15.02 -15.08
CA THR A 445 0.18 -15.70 -15.56
C THR A 445 0.74 -16.55 -14.43
N LEU A 446 0.98 -17.82 -14.71
CA LEU A 446 1.40 -18.82 -13.73
C LEU A 446 2.74 -19.38 -14.17
N GLU A 447 3.72 -19.35 -13.27
CA GLU A 447 5.08 -19.81 -13.54
C GLU A 447 5.53 -20.74 -12.42
N LEU A 448 5.69 -22.03 -12.75
CA LEU A 448 6.25 -23.01 -11.85
C LEU A 448 7.76 -22.82 -11.80
N LEU A 449 8.29 -22.52 -10.61
CA LEU A 449 9.70 -22.14 -10.44
C LEU A 449 10.60 -23.38 -10.52
N GLU A 450 11.52 -23.39 -11.48
CA GLU A 450 12.46 -24.50 -11.69
C GLU A 450 13.58 -24.53 -10.64
N ASP A 451 14.05 -23.35 -10.24
CA ASP A 451 15.08 -23.17 -9.20
C ASP A 451 14.56 -23.51 -7.80
N ARG A 452 13.24 -23.43 -7.60
CA ARG A 452 12.56 -23.72 -6.33
C ARG A 452 11.35 -24.63 -6.55
N PRO A 453 11.57 -25.94 -6.73
CA PRO A 453 10.49 -26.91 -6.96
C PRO A 453 9.41 -26.85 -5.87
N GLY A 454 8.14 -26.93 -6.29
CA GLY A 454 7.00 -26.82 -5.38
C GLY A 454 6.53 -25.37 -5.14
N ARG A 455 7.16 -24.38 -5.79
CA ARG A 455 6.74 -22.97 -5.74
C ARG A 455 6.13 -22.53 -7.07
N LEU A 456 5.14 -21.64 -6.96
CA LEU A 456 4.42 -21.03 -8.05
C LEU A 456 4.51 -19.51 -7.93
N LEU A 457 4.91 -18.87 -9.02
CA LEU A 457 4.78 -17.43 -9.17
C LEU A 457 3.47 -17.14 -9.91
N ILE A 458 2.58 -16.41 -9.27
CA ILE A 458 1.33 -15.90 -9.85
C ILE A 458 1.55 -14.44 -10.18
N LYS A 459 1.33 -14.06 -11.44
CA LYS A 459 1.40 -12.67 -11.89
C LYS A 459 0.04 -12.21 -12.38
N GLY A 460 -0.31 -10.97 -12.07
CA GLY A 460 -1.55 -10.36 -12.51
C GLY A 460 -1.40 -8.86 -12.69
N GLU A 461 -2.20 -8.32 -13.61
CA GLU A 461 -2.41 -6.89 -13.74
C GLU A 461 -3.39 -6.39 -12.67
N ALA A 462 -3.42 -5.08 -12.46
CA ALA A 462 -4.42 -4.44 -11.64
C ALA A 462 -4.69 -3.03 -12.15
N ILE A 463 -5.90 -2.54 -11.88
CA ILE A 463 -6.31 -1.18 -12.20
C ILE A 463 -7.10 -0.57 -11.06
N ILE A 464 -6.83 0.70 -10.75
CA ILE A 464 -7.57 1.44 -9.73
C ILE A 464 -8.85 1.99 -10.36
N SER A 465 -10.00 1.56 -9.85
CA SER A 465 -11.32 2.01 -10.29
C SER A 465 -11.83 3.21 -9.49
N LEU A 466 -11.42 3.34 -8.22
CA LEU A 466 -11.83 4.44 -7.35
C LEU A 466 -10.73 4.82 -6.36
N ARG A 467 -10.63 6.11 -6.03
CA ARG A 467 -9.88 6.63 -4.89
C ARG A 467 -10.78 7.45 -3.99
N GLY A 468 -10.56 7.34 -2.69
CA GLY A 468 -11.33 8.05 -1.69
C GLY A 468 -10.55 8.34 -0.41
N VAL A 469 -11.20 9.04 0.49
CA VAL A 469 -10.72 9.34 1.84
C VAL A 469 -11.76 8.86 2.85
N LEU A 470 -11.28 8.25 3.93
CA LEU A 470 -12.12 7.80 5.04
C LEU A 470 -12.19 8.88 6.12
N TYR A 471 -13.42 9.18 6.54
CA TYR A 471 -13.70 10.13 7.63
C TYR A 471 -13.70 9.48 9.02
N SER A 472 -13.87 8.16 9.09
CA SER A 472 -13.74 7.38 10.33
C SER A 472 -12.31 6.87 10.53
N ARG A 473 -11.92 6.59 11.78
CA ARG A 473 -10.62 6.01 12.15
C ARG A 473 -10.74 5.05 13.34
N PRO A 474 -9.75 4.15 13.53
CA PRO A 474 -9.62 3.24 14.67
C PRO A 474 -9.64 3.88 16.07
#